data_AF-A0A6S6Y120-F1
#
_entry.id   AF-A0A6S6Y120-F1
#
_cell.length_a   1.000
_cell.length_b   1.000
_cell.length_c   1.000
_cell.angle_alpha   90.00
_cell.angle_beta   90.00
_cell.angle_gamma   90.00
#
_symmetry.space_group_name_H-M   'P 1'
#
loop_
_entity.id
_entity.type
_entity.pdbx_description
1 polymer ?
#
loop_
_entity_poly.entity_id
_entity_poly.type
_entity_poly.pdbx_seq_one_letter_code
_entity_poly.pdbx_strand_id
1 'polypeptide(L)' 'MLPPGTIVKLKCGEIAVVKSPTQKADQALVYSVYSKTGMVLPAPIPRNTAQPEYEITGVVPFSECKSAAITIKRVWLGR' A
#
# COMPACT_ATOMS: atom_id res chain seq x y z
N MET A 1 10.19 5.87 -9.44
CA MET A 1 8.78 5.55 -9.76
C MET A 1 8.52 4.11 -9.35
N LEU A 2 7.37 3.82 -8.74
CA LEU A 2 7.04 2.46 -8.27
C LEU A 2 5.96 1.87 -9.18
N PRO A 3 6.14 0.64 -9.69
CA PRO A 3 5.12 0.02 -10.53
C PRO A 3 3.87 -0.36 -9.72
N PRO A 4 2.69 -0.42 -10.36
CA PRO A 4 1.50 -0.99 -9.76
C PRO A 4 1.76 -2.40 -9.23
N GLY A 5 1.15 -2.73 -8.08
CA GLY A 5 1.38 -4.00 -7.40
C GLY A 5 2.59 -4.01 -6.47
N THR A 6 3.43 -2.96 -6.49
CA THR A 6 4.52 -2.85 -5.50
C THR A 6 3.95 -2.67 -4.11
N ILE A 7 4.44 -3.47 -3.16
CA ILE A 7 4.08 -3.31 -1.76
C ILE A 7 5.10 -2.39 -1.09
N VAL A 8 4.59 -1.44 -0.33
CA VAL A 8 5.38 -0.39 0.31
C VAL A 8 5.03 -0.27 1.78
N LYS A 9 6.02 0.15 2.57
CA LYS A 9 5.85 0.50 3.98
C LYS A 9 5.65 2.00 4.11
N LEU A 10 4.59 2.40 4.80
CA LEU A 10 4.29 3.81 5.06
C LEU A 10 4.92 4.24 6.40
N LYS A 11 5.21 5.54 6.53
CA LYS A 11 5.81 6.12 7.74
C LYS A 11 4.98 5.91 9.01
N CYS A 12 3.65 5.87 8.88
CA CYS A 12 2.73 5.53 9.97
C CYS A 12 2.84 4.07 10.48
N GLY A 13 3.63 3.22 9.81
CA GLY A 13 3.80 1.81 10.13
C GLY A 13 2.85 0.87 9.39
N GLU A 14 1.93 1.41 8.58
CA GLU A 14 1.07 0.60 7.71
C GLU A 14 1.86 0.01 6.53
N ILE A 15 1.30 -1.04 5.92
CA ILE A 15 1.80 -1.58 4.65
C ILE A 15 0.70 -1.38 3.60
N ALA A 16 1.08 -0.85 2.45
CA ALA A 16 0.19 -0.52 1.35
C ALA A 16 0.67 -1.10 0.03
N VAL A 17 -0.23 -1.16 -0.95
CA VAL A 17 0.08 -1.54 -2.33
C VAL A 17 -0.13 -0.36 -3.27
N VAL A 18 0.79 -0.15 -4.20
CA VAL A 18 0.69 0.87 -5.25
C VAL A 18 -0.37 0.44 -6.27
N LYS A 19 -1.43 1.24 -6.45
CA LYS A 19 -2.45 0.98 -7.47
C LYS A 19 -2.09 1.58 -8.83
N SER A 20 -1.49 2.77 -8.84
CA SER A 20 -1.15 3.50 -10.06
C SER A 20 0.26 4.06 -9.99
N PRO A 21 1.04 3.99 -11.09
CA PRO A 21 2.37 4.59 -11.13
C PRO A 21 2.21 6.09 -11.37
N THR A 22 2.57 6.91 -10.40
CA THR A 22 2.67 8.36 -10.59
C THR A 22 4.12 8.76 -10.84
N GLN A 23 4.32 9.89 -11.53
CA GLN A 23 5.65 10.41 -11.88
C GLN A 23 6.54 10.64 -10.63
N LYS A 24 5.94 10.86 -9.46
CA LYS A 24 6.62 11.04 -8.16
C LYS A 24 6.04 10.10 -7.11
N ALA A 25 6.89 9.59 -6.21
CA ALA A 25 6.48 8.66 -5.14
C ALA A 25 5.46 9.29 -4.19
N ASP A 26 5.58 10.60 -4.00
CA ASP A 26 4.76 11.48 -3.17
C ASP A 26 3.37 11.75 -3.79
N GLN A 27 3.10 11.29 -5.02
CA GLN A 27 1.76 11.33 -5.64
C GLN A 27 1.19 9.94 -5.92
N ALA A 28 1.78 8.88 -5.36
CA ALA A 28 1.30 7.51 -5.52
C ALA A 28 -0.07 7.31 -4.85
N LEU A 29 -1.04 6.86 -5.65
CA LEU A 29 -2.28 6.29 -5.11
C LEU A 29 -1.94 4.89 -4.57
N VAL A 30 -1.79 4.81 -3.25
CA VAL A 30 -1.52 3.57 -2.54
C VAL A 30 -2.73 3.17 -1.70
N TYR A 31 -2.89 1.87 -1.49
CA TYR A 31 -3.96 1.31 -0.68
C TYR A 31 -3.37 0.49 0.45
N SER A 32 -3.60 0.92 1.69
CA SER A 32 -3.18 0.17 2.88
C SER A 32 -3.90 -1.16 2.94
N VAL A 33 -3.14 -2.22 3.18
CA VAL A 33 -3.60 -3.60 3.33
C VAL A 33 -3.21 -4.22 4.68
N TYR A 34 -2.25 -3.61 5.39
CA TYR A 34 -2.00 -3.86 6.81
C TYR A 34 -2.11 -2.57 7.62
N SER A 35 -2.64 -2.68 8.83
CA SER A 35 -2.61 -1.61 9.83
C SER A 35 -1.21 -1.44 10.41
N LYS A 36 -0.99 -0.34 11.14
CA LYS A 36 0.22 -0.10 11.94
C LYS A 36 0.51 -1.17 13.00
N THR A 37 -0.48 -1.98 13.37
CA THR A 37 -0.34 -3.09 14.32
C THR A 37 0.04 -4.41 13.64
N GLY A 38 0.27 -4.41 12.32
CA GLY A 38 0.59 -5.60 11.53
C GLY A 38 -0.62 -6.49 11.24
N MET A 39 -1.85 -6.02 11.49
CA MET A 39 -3.06 -6.77 11.17
C MET A 39 -3.51 -6.49 9.75
N VAL A 40 -3.94 -7.52 9.03
CA VAL A 40 -4.53 -7.38 7.70
C VAL A 40 -5.83 -6.58 7.81
N LEU A 41 -5.95 -5.54 6.99
CA LEU A 41 -7.18 -4.76 6.94
C LEU A 41 -8.29 -5.54 6.24
N PRO A 42 -9.55 -5.46 6.72
CA PRO A 42 -10.68 -6.16 6.11
C PRO A 42 -11.00 -5.62 4.71
N ALA A 43 -10.66 -4.37 4.43
CA ALA A 43 -10.76 -3.74 3.13
C ALA A 43 -9.54 -2.85 2.88
N PRO A 44 -9.08 -2.72 1.61
CA PRO A 44 -8.01 -1.81 1.28
C PRO A 44 -8.44 -0.35 1.48
N ILE A 45 -7.60 0.43 2.15
CA ILE A 45 -7.89 1.84 2.47
C ILE A 45 -7.00 2.75 1.62
N PRO A 46 -7.54 3.67 0.80
CA PRO A 46 -6.73 4.60 0.03
C PRO A 46 -5.95 5.54 0.96
N ARG A 47 -4.65 5.70 0.72
CA ARG A 47 -3.78 6.65 1.40
C ARG A 47 -3.15 7.60 0.39
N ASN A 48 -3.00 8.86 0.81
CA ASN A 48 -2.34 9.88 0.02
C ASN A 48 -0.89 10.02 0.48
N THR A 49 0.06 9.59 -0.35
CA THR A 49 1.50 9.67 -0.07
C THR A 49 2.06 11.09 -0.03
N ALA A 50 1.28 12.09 -0.46
CA ALA A 50 1.65 13.49 -0.30
C ALA A 50 1.56 13.95 1.16
N GLN A 51 0.84 13.19 2.00
CA GLN A 51 0.81 13.44 3.44
C GLN A 51 2.06 12.84 4.09
N PRO A 52 2.79 13.60 4.92
CA PRO A 52 4.04 13.13 5.55
C PRO A 52 3.86 11.84 6.38
N GLU A 53 2.68 11.61 6.93
CA GLU A 53 2.33 10.40 7.69
C GLU A 53 2.28 9.14 6.81
N TYR A 54 1.94 9.29 5.53
CA TYR A 54 1.82 8.19 4.55
C TYR A 54 2.96 8.21 3.52
N GLU A 55 4.04 8.91 3.83
CA GLU A 55 5.26 8.87 3.04
C GLU A 55 5.77 7.42 2.92
N ILE A 56 6.18 7.04 1.71
CA ILE A 56 6.74 5.73 1.46
C ILE A 56 8.16 5.68 2.05
N THR A 57 8.35 4.81 3.04
CA THR A 57 9.63 4.62 3.74
C THR A 57 10.44 3.45 3.19
N GLY A 58 9.82 2.56 2.42
CA GLY A 58 10.50 1.41 1.83
C GLY A 58 9.57 0.52 1.02
N VAL A 59 10.16 -0.44 0.32
CA VAL A 59 9.46 -1.49 -0.42
C VAL A 59 9.50 -2.77 0.41
N VAL A 60 8.40 -3.52 0.40
CA VAL A 60 8.26 -4.80 1.12
C VAL A 60 8.04 -5.92 0.09
N PRO A 61 8.74 -7.06 0.20
CA PRO A 61 8.50 -8.18 -0.71
C PRO A 61 7.15 -8.84 -0.44
N PHE A 62 6.48 -9.29 -1.51
CA PHE A 62 5.18 -9.98 -1.41
C PHE A 62 5.23 -11.23 -0.51
N SER A 63 6.39 -11.89 -0.40
CA SER A 63 6.59 -13.05 0.48
C SER A 63 6.24 -12.78 1.94
N GLU A 64 6.42 -11.54 2.40
CA GLU A 64 6.07 -11.10 3.76
C GLU A 64 4.61 -10.65 3.90
N CYS A 65 3.87 -10.55 2.80
CA CYS A 65 2.50 -10.04 2.74
C CYS A 65 1.47 -11.04 2.22
N LYS A 66 1.81 -12.35 2.23
CA LYS A 66 0.92 -13.42 1.73
C LYS A 66 -0.45 -13.40 2.39
N SER A 67 -0.54 -13.08 3.68
CA SER A 67 -1.78 -13.02 4.44
C SER A 67 -2.75 -11.94 3.94
N ALA A 68 -2.23 -10.88 3.31
CA ALA A 68 -3.03 -9.83 2.71
C ALA A 68 -3.36 -10.05 1.22
N ALA A 69 -3.04 -11.21 0.63
CA ALA A 69 -3.25 -11.46 -0.80
C ALA A 69 -4.69 -11.19 -1.27
N ILE A 70 -5.69 -11.54 -0.45
CA ILE A 70 -7.10 -11.27 -0.75
C ILE A 70 -7.38 -9.77 -0.72
N THR A 71 -6.92 -9.06 0.31
CA THR A 71 -7.09 -7.61 0.45
C THR A 71 -6.38 -6.83 -0.67
N ILE A 72 -5.17 -7.27 -1.05
CA ILE A 72 -4.44 -6.75 -2.22
C ILE A 72 -5.26 -6.95 -3.49
N LYS A 73 -5.79 -8.17 -3.72
CA LYS A 73 -6.63 -8.45 -4.90
C LYS A 73 -7.87 -7.53 -4.94
N ARG A 74 -8.48 -7.22 -3.80
CA ARG A 74 -9.65 -6.32 -3.69
C ARG A 74 -9.39 -4.91 -4.21
N VAL A 75 -8.14 -4.42 -4.21
CA VAL A 75 -7.76 -3.11 -4.76
C VAL A 75 -8.12 -2.98 -6.25
N TRP A 76 -8.10 -4.09 -6.98
CA TRP A 76 -8.43 -4.18 -8.42
C TRP A 76 -9.82 -4.76 -8.71
N LEU A 77 -10.48 -5.38 -7.73
CA LEU A 77 -11.81 -6.00 -7.92
C LEU A 77 -12.98 -5.06 -7.61
N GLY A 78 -12.79 -3.98 -6.86
CA GLY A 78 -13.80 -2.97 -6.63
C GLY A 78 -13.99 -2.09 -7.87
N ARG A 79 -14.87 -2.53 -8.78
CA ARG A 79 -15.48 -1.72 -9.84
C ARG A 79 -16.90 -1.33 -9.41
#